data_AF-A0A929KC63-F1
#
_entry.id   AF-A0A929KC63-F1
#
_cell.length_a   1.000
_cell.length_b   1.000
_cell.length_c   1.000
_cell.angle_alpha   90.00
_cell.angle_beta   90.00
_cell.angle_gamma   90.00
#
_symmetry.space_group_name_H-M   'P 1'
#
loop_
_entity.id
_entity.type
_entity.pdbx_description
1 polymer ?
#
loop_
_entity_poly.entity_id
_entity_poly.type
_entity_poly.pdbx_seq_one_letter_code
_entity_poly.pdbx_strand_id
1 'polypeptide(L)'
;MQQLKRLFWLILLFIPVFAHTQSNQKAQQVPKPVYRDPVYDGAADPVVIWNKAEKKWFMLYTNRRANVKDLDGVTWVHGTRIGIAESYNGVDWKYRDTCDIQYRLSDYTHWAPEVIENKGTYHMYLTYVPGVFSDWRHPRYIVHLSSNNLISWKFESKLTLASEKCIDACVFKVPGAGWRMYYNNEMDSKSIYYAESDDLYRWKDAGKRVIADRGGEGPKVFSWKDTYWMIVDNWKGLGVYASKDLISWKRQAENILQLPGKGTDDEVMGGHADVVVNNGRAFIYYFTHPGRTPANKGIDNYETRRSSLQLAELEYHHGEITCDRDKPLKIALKH
;
A
#
# COMPACT_ATOMS: atom_id res chain seq x y z
N MET A 1 -72.27 47.53 4.75
CA MET A 1 -72.02 46.14 4.32
C MET A 1 -71.29 46.22 2.98
N GLN A 2 -70.12 45.68 2.70
CA GLN A 2 -69.20 44.76 3.39
C GLN A 2 -67.83 44.96 2.68
N GLN A 3 -66.73 45.02 3.44
CA GLN A 3 -65.38 45.20 2.92
C GLN A 3 -64.85 43.94 2.22
N LEU A 4 -64.25 44.11 1.04
CA LEU A 4 -63.57 43.05 0.29
C LEU A 4 -62.12 42.91 0.81
N LYS A 5 -61.85 41.90 1.64
CA LYS A 5 -60.50 41.59 2.13
C LYS A 5 -59.72 40.79 1.08
N ARG A 6 -58.63 41.36 0.56
CA ARG A 6 -57.61 40.63 -0.22
C ARG A 6 -56.73 39.84 0.75
N LEU A 7 -56.74 38.51 0.63
CA LEU A 7 -55.89 37.61 1.39
C LEU A 7 -54.67 37.25 0.53
N PHE A 8 -53.51 37.84 0.84
CA PHE A 8 -52.22 37.43 0.27
C PHE A 8 -51.75 36.17 1.02
N TRP A 9 -51.68 35.04 0.31
CA TRP A 9 -51.03 33.83 0.81
C TRP A 9 -49.51 33.93 0.57
N LEU A 10 -48.75 34.19 1.64
CA LEU A 10 -47.30 34.02 1.66
C LEU A 10 -46.99 32.54 1.86
N ILE A 11 -46.59 31.85 0.79
CA ILE A 11 -46.03 30.50 0.86
C ILE A 11 -44.56 30.63 1.29
N LEU A 12 -44.29 30.37 2.57
CA LEU A 12 -42.93 30.19 3.10
C LEU A 12 -42.40 28.83 2.65
N LEU A 13 -41.59 28.82 1.59
CA LEU A 13 -40.76 27.67 1.21
C LEU A 13 -39.70 27.42 2.30
N PHE A 14 -39.96 26.45 3.18
CA PHE A 14 -38.95 25.88 4.06
C PHE A 14 -37.96 25.09 3.20
N ILE A 15 -36.81 25.70 2.90
CA ILE A 15 -35.65 24.99 2.35
C ILE A 15 -34.96 24.32 3.54
N PRO A 16 -34.93 22.97 3.64
CA PRO A 16 -34.14 22.31 4.67
C PRO A 16 -32.66 22.52 4.34
N VAL A 17 -32.01 23.42 5.07
CA VAL A 17 -30.56 23.54 5.09
C VAL A 17 -30.04 22.29 5.83
N PHE A 18 -29.76 21.23 5.08
CA PHE A 18 -28.96 20.13 5.60
C PHE A 18 -27.54 20.67 5.81
N ALA A 19 -27.26 21.14 7.02
CA ALA A 19 -25.89 21.33 7.48
C ALA A 19 -25.21 19.96 7.41
N HIS A 20 -24.41 19.73 6.37
CA HIS A 20 -23.41 18.68 6.37
C HIS A 20 -22.42 19.03 7.48
N THR A 21 -22.62 18.49 8.67
CA THR A 21 -21.58 18.40 9.67
C THR A 21 -20.50 17.49 9.10
N GLN A 22 -19.50 18.07 8.42
CA GLN A 22 -18.22 17.40 8.27
C GLN A 22 -17.78 17.02 9.68
N SER A 23 -17.75 15.73 9.98
CA SER A 23 -17.14 15.26 11.21
C SER A 23 -15.68 15.66 11.15
N ASN A 24 -15.32 16.76 11.82
CA ASN A 24 -13.92 17.08 12.08
C ASN A 24 -13.40 16.00 13.02
N GLN A 25 -12.96 14.87 12.47
CA GLN A 25 -12.23 13.87 13.23
C GLN A 25 -10.99 14.55 13.79
N LYS A 26 -10.91 14.63 15.12
CA LYS A 26 -9.75 15.19 15.80
C LYS A 26 -8.55 14.30 15.53
N ALA A 27 -7.40 14.91 15.23
CA ALA A 27 -6.15 14.18 15.06
C ALA A 27 -5.81 13.40 16.34
N GLN A 28 -5.54 12.11 16.19
CA GLN A 28 -5.24 11.20 17.31
C GLN A 28 -3.79 10.73 17.26
N GLN A 29 -3.24 10.40 18.42
CA GLN A 29 -1.88 9.86 18.54
C GLN A 29 -1.81 8.49 17.87
N VAL A 30 -0.88 8.33 16.94
CA VAL A 30 -0.63 7.06 16.26
C VAL A 30 0.04 6.08 17.25
N PRO A 31 -0.48 4.85 17.42
CA PRO A 31 0.17 3.82 18.21
C PRO A 31 1.42 3.28 17.49
N LYS A 32 2.35 2.72 18.26
CA LYS A 32 3.53 2.02 17.75
C LYS A 32 3.61 0.61 18.35
N PRO A 33 3.54 -0.46 17.53
CA PRO A 33 3.25 -0.47 16.08
C PRO A 33 1.85 0.09 15.76
N VAL A 34 1.62 0.51 14.52
CA VAL A 34 0.30 0.97 14.07
C VAL A 34 -0.65 -0.21 13.88
N TYR A 35 -0.12 -1.39 13.54
CA TYR A 35 -0.91 -2.62 13.38
C TYR A 35 -0.05 -3.88 13.51
N ARG A 36 -0.63 -4.93 14.10
CA ARG A 36 -0.14 -6.31 14.08
C ARG A 36 -1.26 -7.24 13.65
N ASP A 37 -0.92 -8.20 12.79
CA ASP A 37 -1.86 -9.21 12.33
C ASP A 37 -2.18 -10.22 13.45
N PRO A 38 -3.42 -10.30 13.97
CA PRO A 38 -3.74 -11.21 15.05
C PRO A 38 -3.80 -12.69 14.61
N VAL A 39 -3.80 -12.96 13.31
CA VAL A 39 -3.92 -14.32 12.78
C VAL A 39 -2.57 -15.00 12.69
N TYR A 40 -1.64 -14.42 11.92
CA TYR A 40 -0.33 -15.02 11.68
C TYR A 40 0.85 -14.22 12.23
N ASP A 41 0.61 -13.02 12.78
CA ASP A 41 1.62 -12.07 13.27
C ASP A 41 2.70 -11.72 12.24
N GLY A 42 2.32 -11.70 10.96
CA GLY A 42 3.21 -11.41 9.85
C GLY A 42 2.64 -10.37 8.88
N ALA A 43 2.13 -9.25 9.40
CA ALA A 43 1.64 -8.17 8.56
C ALA A 43 2.79 -7.52 7.77
N ALA A 44 2.72 -7.54 6.44
CA ALA A 44 3.74 -6.97 5.56
C ALA A 44 3.12 -6.36 4.29
N ASP A 45 3.90 -5.54 3.59
CA ASP A 45 3.59 -5.01 2.27
C ASP A 45 2.19 -4.36 2.21
N PRO A 46 1.92 -3.33 3.04
CA PRO A 46 0.58 -2.78 3.17
C PRO A 46 0.17 -1.95 1.95
N VAL A 47 -1.15 -1.76 1.78
CA VAL A 47 -1.75 -0.66 1.01
C VAL A 47 -2.96 -0.11 1.76
N VAL A 48 -3.06 1.21 1.86
CA VAL A 48 -4.11 1.91 2.61
C VAL A 48 -5.03 2.66 1.65
N ILE A 49 -6.32 2.32 1.68
CA ILE A 49 -7.31 2.87 0.75
C ILE A 49 -8.67 3.11 1.42
N TRP A 50 -9.39 4.12 0.95
CA TRP A 50 -10.74 4.41 1.43
C TRP A 50 -11.80 3.51 0.80
N ASN A 51 -12.55 2.80 1.66
CA ASN A 51 -13.77 2.11 1.29
C ASN A 51 -14.95 3.10 1.27
N LYS A 52 -15.41 3.47 0.07
CA LYS A 52 -16.48 4.45 -0.14
C LYS A 52 -17.83 3.96 0.37
N ALA A 53 -18.13 2.67 0.22
CA ALA A 53 -19.40 2.09 0.62
C ALA A 53 -19.52 2.02 2.15
N GLU A 54 -18.45 1.58 2.81
CA GLU A 54 -18.45 1.41 4.26
C GLU A 54 -18.03 2.65 5.06
N LYS A 55 -17.51 3.66 4.36
CA LYS A 55 -16.95 4.87 4.97
C LYS A 55 -15.90 4.55 6.03
N LYS A 56 -14.94 3.70 5.65
CA LYS A 56 -13.80 3.28 6.47
C LYS A 56 -12.54 3.25 5.64
N TRP A 57 -11.41 3.51 6.28
CA TRP A 57 -10.10 3.19 5.74
C TRP A 57 -9.87 1.69 5.85
N PHE A 58 -9.46 1.07 4.76
CA PHE A 58 -9.00 -0.31 4.74
C PHE A 58 -7.49 -0.31 4.53
N MET A 59 -6.82 -1.22 5.22
CA MET A 59 -5.42 -1.57 5.02
C MET A 59 -5.40 -3.03 4.59
N LEU A 60 -4.93 -3.26 3.37
CA LEU A 60 -4.73 -4.60 2.83
C LEU A 60 -3.24 -4.93 2.95
N TYR A 61 -2.91 -6.15 3.37
CA TYR A 61 -1.52 -6.53 3.67
C TYR A 61 -1.26 -8.01 3.38
N THR A 62 -0.03 -8.36 3.02
CA THR A 62 0.42 -9.76 2.99
C THR A 62 0.41 -10.32 4.42
N ASN A 63 -0.34 -11.39 4.69
CA ASN A 63 -0.37 -12.03 6.02
C ASN A 63 0.62 -13.21 6.14
N ARG A 64 1.91 -12.89 6.22
CA ARG A 64 2.98 -13.90 6.33
C ARG A 64 2.73 -14.82 7.54
N ARG A 65 2.93 -16.12 7.35
CA ARG A 65 2.57 -17.20 8.30
C ARG A 65 3.61 -17.36 9.42
N ALA A 66 3.96 -16.28 10.11
CA ALA A 66 5.11 -16.21 11.01
C ALA A 66 4.98 -17.13 12.24
N ASN A 67 3.78 -17.30 12.78
CA ASN A 67 3.50 -18.15 13.94
C ASN A 67 3.24 -19.64 13.62
N VAL A 68 3.25 -20.03 12.34
CA VAL A 68 3.05 -21.42 11.93
C VAL A 68 4.32 -22.22 12.17
N LYS A 69 4.20 -23.31 12.92
CA LYS A 69 5.30 -24.20 13.28
C LYS A 69 5.69 -25.10 12.11
N ASP A 70 6.90 -25.66 12.19
CA ASP A 70 7.38 -26.72 11.31
C ASP A 70 7.39 -26.35 9.81
N LEU A 71 7.57 -25.06 9.50
CA LEU A 71 7.76 -24.56 8.15
C LEU A 71 9.25 -24.42 7.82
N ASP A 72 9.66 -24.98 6.69
CA ASP A 72 11.03 -24.96 6.18
C ASP A 72 11.29 -23.77 5.24
N GLY A 73 12.50 -23.23 5.29
CA GLY A 73 12.98 -22.14 4.45
C GLY A 73 12.00 -20.97 4.38
N VAL A 74 11.56 -20.65 3.16
CA VAL A 74 10.66 -19.50 2.92
C VAL A 74 9.19 -19.88 2.92
N THR A 75 8.85 -21.11 3.29
CA THR A 75 7.45 -21.58 3.26
C THR A 75 6.51 -20.67 4.04
N TRP A 76 6.98 -20.04 5.13
CA TRP A 76 6.18 -19.11 5.93
C TRP A 76 5.77 -17.82 5.18
N VAL A 77 6.47 -17.42 4.12
CA VAL A 77 6.00 -16.34 3.23
C VAL A 77 5.18 -16.87 2.06
N HIS A 78 5.13 -18.18 1.82
CA HIS A 78 4.21 -18.78 0.86
C HIS A 78 2.87 -19.15 1.52
N GLY A 79 1.86 -19.50 0.73
CA GLY A 79 0.51 -19.86 1.20
C GLY A 79 -0.24 -18.69 1.85
N THR A 80 0.25 -17.47 1.67
CA THR A 80 -0.32 -16.24 2.22
C THR A 80 -1.57 -15.82 1.46
N ARG A 81 -2.39 -15.06 2.18
CA ARG A 81 -3.55 -14.32 1.71
C ARG A 81 -3.30 -12.81 1.87
N ILE A 82 -4.27 -12.02 1.44
CA ILE A 82 -4.27 -10.59 1.71
C ILE A 82 -5.20 -10.34 2.89
N GLY A 83 -4.65 -10.01 4.04
CA GLY A 83 -5.41 -9.61 5.23
C GLY A 83 -6.03 -8.23 5.03
N ILE A 84 -7.11 -7.97 5.77
CA ILE A 84 -7.84 -6.70 5.79
C ILE A 84 -7.89 -6.22 7.24
N ALA A 85 -7.35 -5.03 7.48
CA ALA A 85 -7.64 -4.25 8.67
C ALA A 85 -8.50 -3.04 8.30
N GLU A 86 -9.41 -2.63 9.18
CA GLU A 86 -10.28 -1.48 8.98
C GLU A 86 -10.12 -0.43 10.08
N SER A 87 -10.30 0.83 9.72
CA SER A 87 -10.22 1.96 10.63
C SER A 87 -11.17 3.07 10.22
N TYR A 88 -11.80 3.74 11.19
CA TYR A 88 -12.59 4.94 10.93
C TYR A 88 -11.74 6.22 10.80
N ASN A 89 -10.56 6.23 11.43
CA ASN A 89 -9.73 7.43 11.60
C ASN A 89 -8.30 7.27 11.04
N GLY A 90 -7.95 6.07 10.55
CA GLY A 90 -6.61 5.72 10.08
C GLY A 90 -5.60 5.44 11.20
N VAL A 91 -6.06 5.42 12.46
CA VAL A 91 -5.23 5.26 13.66
C VAL A 91 -5.55 3.96 14.37
N ASP A 92 -6.83 3.74 14.66
CA ASP A 92 -7.30 2.54 15.34
C ASP A 92 -7.65 1.49 14.30
N TRP A 93 -6.74 0.55 14.07
CA TRP A 93 -6.90 -0.53 13.11
C TRP A 93 -7.43 -1.78 13.78
N LYS A 94 -8.45 -2.39 13.19
CA LYS A 94 -9.02 -3.66 13.64
C LYS A 94 -8.95 -4.68 12.52
N TYR A 95 -8.48 -5.88 12.83
CA TYR A 95 -8.57 -6.99 11.90
C TYR A 95 -10.03 -7.23 11.51
N ARG A 96 -10.24 -7.46 10.22
CA ARG A 96 -11.55 -7.77 9.66
C ARG A 96 -11.61 -9.23 9.19
N ASP A 97 -10.86 -9.54 8.15
CA ASP A 97 -10.80 -10.86 7.51
C ASP A 97 -9.62 -10.88 6.51
N THR A 98 -9.62 -11.83 5.59
CA THR A 98 -8.81 -11.84 4.37
C THR A 98 -9.67 -11.54 3.14
N CYS A 99 -9.04 -11.01 2.08
CA CYS A 99 -9.69 -10.79 0.80
C CYS A 99 -10.18 -12.11 0.20
N ASP A 100 -11.42 -12.13 -0.28
CA ASP A 100 -11.99 -13.21 -1.07
C ASP A 100 -11.60 -13.05 -2.54
N ILE A 101 -10.48 -13.66 -2.92
CA ILE A 101 -9.95 -13.62 -4.28
C ILE A 101 -10.43 -14.83 -5.08
N GLN A 102 -11.17 -14.57 -6.16
CA GLN A 102 -11.80 -15.55 -7.04
C GLN A 102 -10.84 -16.03 -8.15
N TYR A 103 -9.61 -16.37 -7.75
CA TYR A 103 -8.59 -16.99 -8.59
C TYR A 103 -7.81 -17.97 -7.71
N ARG A 104 -8.11 -19.26 -7.83
CA ARG A 104 -7.64 -20.28 -6.90
C ARG A 104 -7.12 -21.48 -7.69
N LEU A 105 -5.80 -21.63 -7.74
CA LEU A 105 -5.15 -22.85 -8.21
C LEU A 105 -5.13 -23.88 -7.07
N SER A 106 -4.65 -25.11 -7.33
CA SER A 106 -4.54 -26.16 -6.30
C SER A 106 -3.80 -25.67 -5.05
N ASP A 107 -2.67 -24.98 -5.26
CA ASP A 107 -1.92 -24.24 -4.24
C ASP A 107 -1.56 -22.86 -4.78
N TYR A 108 -1.53 -21.86 -3.91
CA TYR A 108 -1.29 -20.49 -4.30
C TYR A 108 -0.91 -19.58 -3.14
N THR A 109 -0.23 -18.48 -3.49
CA THR A 109 0.27 -17.47 -2.56
C THR A 109 -0.01 -16.07 -3.11
N HIS A 110 -0.37 -15.13 -2.24
CA HIS A 110 -0.59 -13.72 -2.56
C HIS A 110 0.41 -12.81 -1.83
N TRP A 111 1.05 -11.89 -2.56
CA TRP A 111 1.97 -10.89 -1.99
C TRP A 111 1.67 -9.48 -2.49
N ALA A 112 1.98 -8.50 -1.65
CA ALA A 112 2.13 -7.09 -1.99
C ALA A 112 1.00 -6.55 -2.89
N PRO A 113 -0.22 -6.37 -2.33
CA PRO A 113 -1.33 -5.82 -3.08
C PRO A 113 -1.09 -4.33 -3.38
N GLU A 114 -1.24 -3.91 -4.63
CA GLU A 114 -1.48 -2.49 -4.97
C GLU A 114 -2.95 -2.32 -5.30
N VAL A 115 -3.58 -1.31 -4.72
CA VAL A 115 -5.01 -1.04 -4.94
C VAL A 115 -5.24 0.43 -5.28
N ILE A 116 -5.99 0.66 -6.35
CA ILE A 116 -6.48 1.98 -6.75
C ILE A 116 -7.99 1.95 -6.97
N GLU A 117 -8.61 3.13 -6.90
CA GLU A 117 -10.00 3.32 -7.27
C GLU A 117 -10.11 4.15 -8.55
N ASN A 118 -11.00 3.73 -9.44
CA ASN A 118 -11.30 4.47 -10.67
C ASN A 118 -12.80 4.32 -11.00
N LYS A 119 -13.52 5.44 -11.05
CA LYS A 119 -14.93 5.51 -11.49
C LYS A 119 -15.86 4.53 -10.77
N GLY A 120 -15.70 4.34 -9.48
CA GLY A 120 -16.52 3.46 -8.63
C GLY A 120 -16.05 2.01 -8.56
N THR A 121 -15.00 1.64 -9.29
CA THR A 121 -14.41 0.29 -9.26
C THR A 121 -13.04 0.34 -8.60
N TYR A 122 -12.76 -0.62 -7.72
CA TYR A 122 -11.44 -0.86 -7.18
C TYR A 122 -10.69 -1.85 -8.05
N HIS A 123 -9.43 -1.56 -8.33
CA HIS A 123 -8.53 -2.43 -9.09
C HIS A 123 -7.36 -2.82 -8.19
N MET A 124 -7.11 -4.13 -8.09
CA MET A 124 -5.93 -4.66 -7.41
C MET A 124 -4.97 -5.27 -8.43
N TYR A 125 -3.69 -4.94 -8.30
CA TYR A 125 -2.60 -5.61 -8.98
C TYR A 125 -1.78 -6.34 -7.94
N LEU A 126 -1.79 -7.67 -8.03
CA LEU A 126 -1.36 -8.54 -6.96
C LEU A 126 -0.28 -9.48 -7.45
N THR A 127 0.81 -9.61 -6.70
CA THR A 127 1.78 -10.67 -6.95
C THR A 127 1.16 -12.02 -6.59
N TYR A 128 1.12 -12.92 -7.57
CA TYR A 128 0.56 -14.26 -7.45
C TYR A 128 1.64 -15.30 -7.72
N VAL A 129 1.81 -16.23 -6.77
CA VAL A 129 2.69 -17.39 -6.93
C VAL A 129 1.82 -18.65 -7.04
N PRO A 130 1.99 -19.48 -8.08
CA PRO A 130 1.18 -20.67 -8.31
C PRO A 130 1.66 -21.86 -7.46
N GLY A 131 1.78 -21.66 -6.15
CA GLY A 131 2.12 -22.74 -5.23
C GLY A 131 2.63 -22.26 -3.88
N VAL A 132 2.99 -23.25 -3.06
CA VAL A 132 3.66 -23.08 -1.77
C VAL A 132 5.02 -23.76 -1.86
N PHE A 133 6.09 -23.02 -1.60
CA PHE A 133 7.46 -23.48 -1.85
C PHE A 133 8.38 -23.14 -0.68
N SER A 134 9.43 -23.94 -0.51
CA SER A 134 10.47 -23.73 0.52
C SER A 134 11.66 -22.91 0.02
N ASP A 135 11.70 -22.56 -1.27
CA ASP A 135 12.76 -21.74 -1.88
C ASP A 135 12.22 -20.72 -2.90
N TRP A 136 13.10 -19.87 -3.43
CA TRP A 136 12.76 -18.75 -4.32
C TRP A 136 12.85 -19.05 -5.82
N ARG A 137 12.92 -20.31 -6.28
CA ARG A 137 13.20 -20.62 -7.70
C ARG A 137 11.97 -20.74 -8.59
N HIS A 138 10.79 -20.40 -8.09
CA HIS A 138 9.50 -20.67 -8.74
C HIS A 138 8.92 -19.49 -9.53
N PRO A 139 7.98 -19.69 -10.46
CA PRO A 139 7.34 -18.58 -11.17
C PRO A 139 6.55 -17.67 -10.22
N ARG A 140 6.43 -16.40 -10.56
CA ARG A 140 5.54 -15.43 -9.90
C ARG A 140 5.20 -14.30 -10.87
N TYR A 141 3.95 -13.87 -10.86
CA TYR A 141 3.45 -12.91 -11.84
C TYR A 141 2.40 -12.00 -11.21
N ILE A 142 2.15 -10.86 -11.85
CA ILE A 142 1.12 -9.93 -11.43
C ILE A 142 -0.22 -10.33 -12.07
N VAL A 143 -1.27 -10.41 -11.25
CA VAL A 143 -2.66 -10.57 -11.70
C VAL A 143 -3.43 -9.28 -11.48
N HIS A 144 -4.40 -9.00 -12.35
CA HIS A 144 -5.37 -7.93 -12.20
C HIS A 144 -6.68 -8.49 -11.65
N LEU A 145 -7.15 -7.87 -10.58
CA LEU A 145 -8.43 -8.15 -9.94
C LEU A 145 -9.29 -6.87 -9.87
N SER A 146 -10.61 -7.03 -9.88
CA SER A 146 -11.56 -5.93 -9.69
C SER A 146 -12.50 -6.18 -8.50
N SER A 147 -12.94 -5.11 -7.84
CA SER A 147 -13.88 -5.18 -6.72
C SER A 147 -14.76 -3.94 -6.62
N ASN A 148 -15.97 -4.11 -6.09
CA ASN A 148 -16.86 -3.00 -5.74
C ASN A 148 -16.86 -2.70 -4.23
N ASN A 149 -16.23 -3.52 -3.40
CA ASN A 149 -16.32 -3.45 -1.94
C ASN A 149 -14.99 -3.64 -1.19
N LEU A 150 -13.87 -3.82 -1.91
CA LEU A 150 -12.52 -4.10 -1.37
C LEU A 150 -12.38 -5.43 -0.61
N ILE A 151 -13.38 -6.30 -0.64
CA ILE A 151 -13.41 -7.57 0.09
C ILE A 151 -13.43 -8.74 -0.88
N SER A 152 -14.39 -8.73 -1.82
CA SER A 152 -14.54 -9.76 -2.85
C SER A 152 -13.91 -9.27 -4.14
N TRP A 153 -13.03 -10.07 -4.70
CA TRP A 153 -12.18 -9.71 -5.83
C TRP A 153 -12.39 -10.68 -6.98
N LYS A 154 -12.90 -10.15 -8.09
CA LYS A 154 -13.04 -10.87 -9.35
C LYS A 154 -11.70 -10.89 -10.08
N PHE A 155 -11.32 -12.06 -10.59
CA PHE A 155 -10.19 -12.18 -11.50
C PHE A 155 -10.50 -11.56 -12.87
N GLU A 156 -9.60 -10.72 -13.37
CA GLU A 156 -9.71 -10.15 -14.71
C GLU A 156 -8.64 -10.72 -15.64
N SER A 157 -7.35 -10.71 -15.25
CA SER A 157 -6.27 -11.22 -16.10
C SER A 157 -4.96 -11.54 -15.37
N LYS A 158 -4.12 -12.38 -15.98
CA LYS A 158 -2.67 -12.46 -15.70
C LYS A 158 -1.98 -11.47 -16.64
N LEU A 159 -1.11 -10.60 -16.11
CA LEU A 159 -0.38 -9.64 -16.93
C LEU A 159 0.77 -10.33 -17.68
N THR A 160 1.01 -9.89 -18.91
CA THR A 160 2.21 -10.25 -19.69
C THR A 160 3.22 -9.11 -19.55
N LEU A 161 4.23 -9.30 -18.71
CA LEU A 161 5.28 -8.33 -18.39
C LEU A 161 6.64 -8.84 -18.88
N ALA A 162 7.72 -8.17 -18.48
CA ALA A 162 9.08 -8.48 -18.94
C ALA A 162 9.56 -9.91 -18.64
N SER A 163 9.02 -10.58 -17.61
CA SER A 163 9.38 -11.98 -17.30
C SER A 163 8.31 -12.71 -16.47
N GLU A 164 8.51 -14.00 -16.21
CA GLU A 164 7.73 -14.80 -15.25
C GLU A 164 8.26 -14.72 -13.81
N LYS A 165 9.03 -13.67 -13.51
CA LYS A 165 9.40 -13.28 -12.16
C LYS A 165 9.23 -11.78 -11.95
N CYS A 166 8.00 -11.31 -12.13
CA CYS A 166 7.61 -9.93 -11.87
C CYS A 166 6.73 -9.85 -10.63
N ILE A 167 7.04 -8.92 -9.74
CA ILE A 167 6.37 -8.72 -8.45
C ILE A 167 6.14 -7.23 -8.18
N ASP A 168 5.37 -6.96 -7.14
CA ASP A 168 5.24 -5.66 -6.46
C ASP A 168 4.83 -4.55 -7.41
N ALA A 169 3.61 -4.63 -7.92
CA ALA A 169 3.05 -3.57 -8.75
C ALA A 169 2.85 -2.28 -7.94
N CYS A 170 2.98 -1.12 -8.60
CA CYS A 170 2.38 0.13 -8.16
C CYS A 170 1.78 0.85 -9.36
N VAL A 171 0.55 1.34 -9.24
CA VAL A 171 -0.18 1.96 -10.36
C VAL A 171 -0.44 3.43 -10.07
N PHE A 172 -0.03 4.26 -11.02
CA PHE A 172 -0.15 5.70 -10.94
C PHE A 172 -0.90 6.27 -12.14
N LYS A 173 -1.78 7.24 -11.89
CA LYS A 173 -2.48 7.98 -12.95
C LYS A 173 -1.54 9.02 -13.56
N VAL A 174 -1.23 8.91 -14.85
CA VAL A 174 -0.37 9.89 -15.54
C VAL A 174 -1.23 11.10 -15.96
N PRO A 175 -0.89 12.34 -15.54
CA PRO A 175 -1.68 13.51 -15.92
C PRO A 175 -1.75 13.70 -17.44
N GLY A 176 -2.96 13.93 -17.95
CA GLY A 176 -3.21 14.09 -19.39
C GLY A 176 -3.13 12.80 -20.22
N ALA A 177 -2.90 11.64 -19.60
CA ALA A 177 -2.75 10.36 -20.30
C ALA A 177 -3.51 9.22 -19.60
N GLY A 178 -3.07 7.98 -19.84
CA GLY A 178 -3.60 6.76 -19.22
C GLY A 178 -3.05 6.54 -17.81
N TRP A 179 -2.58 5.33 -17.58
CA TRP A 179 -2.08 4.79 -16.33
C TRP A 179 -0.71 4.18 -16.57
N ARG A 180 0.12 4.21 -15.54
CA ARG A 180 1.42 3.56 -15.55
C ARG A 180 1.53 2.64 -14.35
N MET A 181 1.93 1.40 -14.60
CA MET A 181 2.30 0.45 -13.58
C MET A 181 3.82 0.39 -13.51
N TYR A 182 4.39 0.54 -12.33
CA TYR A 182 5.76 0.20 -12.02
C TYR A 182 5.79 -1.17 -11.35
N TYR A 183 6.81 -1.97 -11.64
CA TYR A 183 6.91 -3.31 -11.05
C TYR A 183 8.36 -3.75 -10.98
N ASN A 184 8.68 -4.66 -10.08
CA ASN A 184 9.99 -5.27 -9.98
C ASN A 184 10.16 -6.41 -10.98
N ASN A 185 11.27 -6.43 -11.73
CA ASN A 185 11.66 -7.55 -12.57
C ASN A 185 12.85 -8.28 -11.93
N GLU A 186 12.59 -9.41 -11.27
CA GLU A 186 13.62 -10.16 -10.56
C GLU A 186 14.70 -10.71 -11.50
N MET A 187 14.33 -11.03 -12.75
CA MET A 187 15.26 -11.58 -13.75
C MET A 187 16.29 -10.57 -14.26
N ASP A 188 16.04 -9.27 -14.09
CA ASP A 188 16.97 -8.20 -14.46
C ASP A 188 17.53 -7.52 -13.21
N SER A 189 18.23 -8.30 -12.38
CA SER A 189 18.90 -7.82 -11.16
C SER A 189 17.98 -7.02 -10.23
N LYS A 190 16.70 -7.38 -10.16
CA LYS A 190 15.69 -6.70 -9.33
C LYS A 190 15.51 -5.21 -9.70
N SER A 191 15.61 -4.87 -10.99
CA SER A 191 15.34 -3.52 -11.50
C SER A 191 13.84 -3.22 -11.51
N ILE A 192 13.47 -1.94 -11.47
CA ILE A 192 12.08 -1.49 -11.62
C ILE A 192 11.80 -1.17 -13.08
N TYR A 193 10.73 -1.76 -13.61
CA TYR A 193 10.22 -1.59 -14.97
C TYR A 193 8.90 -0.83 -14.94
N TYR A 194 8.35 -0.52 -16.11
CA TYR A 194 6.97 -0.03 -16.22
C TYR A 194 6.18 -0.61 -17.39
N ALA A 195 4.86 -0.59 -17.24
CA ALA A 195 3.86 -0.88 -18.27
C ALA A 195 2.82 0.26 -18.32
N GLU A 196 2.12 0.39 -19.44
CA GLU A 196 1.13 1.45 -19.67
C GLU A 196 -0.25 0.87 -20.00
N SER A 197 -1.30 1.58 -19.59
CA SER A 197 -2.68 1.20 -19.86
C SER A 197 -3.58 2.42 -19.99
N ASP A 198 -4.52 2.41 -20.93
CA ASP A 198 -5.55 3.46 -21.04
C ASP A 198 -6.75 3.19 -20.12
N ASP A 199 -7.03 1.91 -19.83
CA ASP A 199 -8.30 1.46 -19.26
C ASP A 199 -8.17 0.68 -17.94
N LEU A 200 -6.94 0.40 -17.47
CA LEU A 200 -6.60 -0.48 -16.33
C LEU A 200 -6.75 -1.98 -16.58
N TYR A 201 -7.34 -2.40 -17.69
CA TYR A 201 -7.55 -3.81 -18.03
C TYR A 201 -6.47 -4.33 -18.97
N ARG A 202 -6.08 -3.52 -19.96
CA ARG A 202 -5.10 -3.88 -20.97
C ARG A 202 -3.79 -3.16 -20.71
N TRP A 203 -2.77 -3.93 -20.39
CA TRP A 203 -1.43 -3.42 -20.12
C TRP A 203 -0.49 -3.75 -21.27
N LYS A 204 0.26 -2.74 -21.71
CA LYS A 204 1.37 -2.89 -22.63
C LYS A 204 2.66 -2.69 -21.85
N ASP A 205 3.46 -3.75 -21.74
CA ASP A 205 4.79 -3.64 -21.16
C ASP A 205 5.67 -2.71 -21.99
N ALA A 206 6.41 -1.81 -21.32
CA ALA A 206 7.29 -0.88 -22.03
C ALA A 206 8.64 -1.53 -22.38
N GLY A 207 8.99 -2.67 -21.79
CA GLY A 207 10.28 -3.33 -21.93
C GLY A 207 11.46 -2.50 -21.41
N LYS A 208 11.19 -1.52 -20.53
CA LYS A 208 12.16 -0.51 -20.08
C LYS A 208 12.29 -0.50 -18.57
N ARG A 209 13.52 -0.68 -18.10
CA ARG A 209 13.90 -0.35 -16.72
C ARG A 209 13.97 1.16 -16.53
N VAL A 210 13.42 1.64 -15.42
CA VAL A 210 13.41 3.05 -15.01
C VAL A 210 14.23 3.31 -13.75
N ILE A 211 14.46 2.27 -12.94
CA ILE A 211 15.40 2.27 -11.82
C ILE A 211 16.20 0.97 -11.88
N ALA A 212 17.52 1.11 -11.93
CA ALA A 212 18.47 0.00 -12.03
C ALA A 212 19.83 0.31 -11.39
N ASP A 213 19.94 1.42 -10.66
CA ASP A 213 21.18 1.79 -9.97
C ASP A 213 21.50 0.83 -8.80
N ARG A 214 20.46 0.21 -8.23
CA ARG A 214 20.51 -0.83 -7.20
C ARG A 214 19.35 -1.79 -7.38
N GLY A 215 19.54 -3.05 -6.98
CA GLY A 215 18.44 -3.99 -6.83
C GLY A 215 17.47 -3.54 -5.74
N GLY A 216 16.18 -3.79 -5.94
CA GLY A 216 15.15 -3.53 -4.94
C GLY A 216 13.81 -4.11 -5.33
N GLU A 217 12.78 -3.81 -4.54
CA GLU A 217 11.39 -4.23 -4.77
C GLU A 217 10.42 -3.18 -4.17
N GLY A 218 9.13 -3.47 -4.18
CA GLY A 218 8.11 -2.55 -3.63
C GLY A 218 8.17 -1.10 -4.12
N PRO A 219 8.14 -0.84 -5.44
CA PRO A 219 8.02 0.53 -5.93
C PRO A 219 6.71 1.13 -5.41
N LYS A 220 6.76 2.34 -4.82
CA LYS A 220 5.55 3.12 -4.50
C LYS A 220 5.65 4.52 -5.06
N VAL A 221 4.80 4.85 -6.04
CA VAL A 221 4.75 6.16 -6.68
C VAL A 221 3.65 7.03 -6.11
N PHE A 222 3.98 8.28 -5.80
CA PHE A 222 3.03 9.28 -5.31
C PHE A 222 3.43 10.70 -5.76
N SER A 223 2.47 11.62 -5.81
CA SER A 223 2.73 13.03 -6.09
C SER A 223 2.68 13.85 -4.81
N TRP A 224 3.73 14.64 -4.55
CA TRP A 224 3.81 15.50 -3.38
C TRP A 224 4.84 16.61 -3.60
N LYS A 225 4.57 17.83 -3.13
CA LYS A 225 5.45 19.01 -3.28
C LYS A 225 5.87 19.23 -4.75
N ASP A 226 4.88 19.28 -5.63
CA ASP A 226 5.02 19.55 -7.08
C ASP A 226 6.04 18.64 -7.80
N THR A 227 6.17 17.41 -7.29
CA THR A 227 7.14 16.40 -7.75
C THR A 227 6.48 15.02 -7.67
N TYR A 228 6.94 14.09 -8.52
CA TYR A 228 6.62 12.68 -8.37
C TYR A 228 7.75 11.99 -7.62
N TRP A 229 7.38 11.16 -6.67
CA TRP A 229 8.29 10.41 -5.83
C TRP A 229 8.07 8.93 -6.05
N MET A 230 9.15 8.15 -6.00
CA MET A 230 9.10 6.70 -5.89
C MET A 230 9.90 6.26 -4.69
N ILE A 231 9.28 5.46 -3.81
CA ILE A 231 9.96 4.71 -2.77
C ILE A 231 10.29 3.32 -3.33
N VAL A 232 11.46 2.78 -3.01
CA VAL A 232 11.87 1.41 -3.38
C VAL A 232 12.56 0.76 -2.17
N ASP A 233 12.17 -0.46 -1.82
CA ASP A 233 12.88 -1.26 -0.81
C ASP A 233 14.18 -1.79 -1.41
N ASN A 234 15.31 -1.22 -1.00
CA ASN A 234 16.64 -1.66 -1.44
C ASN A 234 17.29 -2.64 -0.44
N TRP A 235 16.53 -3.18 0.52
CA TRP A 235 17.01 -4.00 1.64
C TRP A 235 18.14 -3.34 2.45
N LYS A 236 18.13 -2.01 2.48
CA LYS A 236 19.05 -1.15 3.24
C LYS A 236 18.32 0.15 3.61
N GLY A 237 17.15 0.01 4.22
CA GLY A 237 16.15 1.07 4.23
C GLY A 237 15.57 1.31 2.83
N LEU A 238 14.80 2.39 2.70
CA LEU A 238 14.05 2.69 1.49
C LEU A 238 14.73 3.79 0.67
N GLY A 239 15.01 3.47 -0.58
CA GLY A 239 15.51 4.42 -1.56
C GLY A 239 14.41 5.40 -1.96
N VAL A 240 14.78 6.67 -2.14
CA VAL A 240 13.87 7.73 -2.59
C VAL A 240 14.32 8.24 -3.94
N TYR A 241 13.38 8.34 -4.86
CA TYR A 241 13.61 8.80 -6.22
C TYR A 241 12.63 9.92 -6.57
N ALA A 242 13.11 10.95 -7.26
CA ALA A 242 12.30 12.08 -7.73
C ALA A 242 12.20 12.06 -9.26
N SER A 243 11.03 12.42 -9.78
CA SER A 243 10.79 12.57 -11.22
C SER A 243 9.86 13.74 -11.52
N LYS A 244 10.00 14.29 -12.73
CA LYS A 244 9.08 15.30 -13.30
C LYS A 244 8.24 14.74 -14.45
N ASP A 245 8.66 13.64 -15.06
CA ASP A 245 8.07 13.05 -16.27
C ASP A 245 7.55 11.61 -16.05
N LEU A 246 7.71 11.07 -14.84
CA LEU A 246 7.35 9.70 -14.45
C LEU A 246 8.14 8.62 -15.23
N ILE A 247 9.25 8.97 -15.86
CA ILE A 247 10.10 8.05 -16.63
C ILE A 247 11.56 8.17 -16.17
N SER A 248 12.04 9.40 -16.05
CA SER A 248 13.39 9.72 -15.60
C SER A 248 13.37 9.91 -14.09
N TRP A 249 14.02 9.01 -13.36
CA TRP A 249 14.06 9.01 -11.90
C TRP A 249 15.45 9.36 -11.40
N LYS A 250 15.55 10.43 -10.61
CA LYS A 250 16.78 10.83 -9.92
C LYS A 250 16.75 10.33 -8.49
N ARG A 251 17.72 9.49 -8.15
CA ARG A 251 17.90 8.99 -6.79
C ARG A 251 18.38 10.09 -5.83
N GLN A 252 17.79 10.14 -4.64
CA GLN A 252 18.31 10.88 -3.50
C GLN A 252 19.54 10.17 -2.89
N ALA A 253 20.50 10.91 -2.35
CA ALA A 253 21.71 10.31 -1.78
C ALA A 253 21.38 9.33 -0.63
N GLU A 254 20.62 9.82 0.35
CA GLU A 254 20.29 9.08 1.57
C GLU A 254 18.97 8.30 1.47
N ASN A 255 18.98 7.10 2.05
CA ASN A 255 17.79 6.28 2.25
C ASN A 255 17.03 6.73 3.51
N ILE A 256 15.71 6.64 3.47
CA ILE A 256 14.88 6.78 4.67
C ILE A 256 14.72 5.42 5.37
N LEU A 257 14.40 5.41 6.67
CA LEU A 257 14.12 4.20 7.45
C LEU A 257 15.25 3.15 7.47
N GLN A 258 16.49 3.55 7.17
CA GLN A 258 17.66 2.67 7.17
C GLN A 258 18.15 2.33 8.58
N LEU A 259 18.20 3.32 9.47
CA LEU A 259 18.74 3.18 10.84
C LEU A 259 17.62 2.90 11.83
N PRO A 260 17.74 1.94 12.77
CA PRO A 260 16.76 1.61 13.83
C PRO A 260 16.06 2.81 14.46
N GLY A 261 14.76 2.69 14.70
CA GLY A 261 13.98 3.63 15.52
C GLY A 261 14.02 3.23 17.00
N LYS A 262 13.24 3.93 17.81
CA LYS A 262 13.10 3.70 19.26
C LYS A 262 11.71 3.17 19.67
N GLY A 263 10.76 3.17 18.74
CA GLY A 263 9.41 2.67 18.98
C GLY A 263 9.37 1.15 19.14
N THR A 264 8.39 0.65 19.88
CA THR A 264 8.12 -0.79 19.96
C THR A 264 7.99 -1.40 18.57
N ASP A 265 8.69 -2.50 18.34
CA ASP A 265 8.77 -3.21 17.07
C ASP A 265 9.37 -2.38 15.89
N ASP A 266 10.00 -1.23 16.14
CA ASP A 266 10.55 -0.31 15.12
C ASP A 266 12.10 -0.20 15.17
N GLU A 267 12.74 -1.06 15.96
CA GLU A 267 14.18 -1.06 16.30
C GLU A 267 15.07 -1.73 15.24
N VAL A 268 14.56 -1.87 14.02
CA VAL A 268 15.27 -2.42 12.84
C VAL A 268 14.96 -1.57 11.61
N MET A 269 15.61 -1.83 10.48
CA MET A 269 15.30 -1.13 9.23
C MET A 269 13.85 -1.37 8.79
N GLY A 270 13.22 -0.37 8.17
CA GLY A 270 11.91 -0.52 7.53
C GLY A 270 12.02 -1.19 6.16
N GLY A 271 11.01 -1.99 5.80
CA GLY A 271 10.86 -2.63 4.49
C GLY A 271 9.71 -2.05 3.66
N HIS A 272 9.33 -2.76 2.59
CA HIS A 272 8.25 -2.43 1.63
C HIS A 272 7.14 -1.56 2.24
N ALA A 273 6.84 -0.45 1.57
CA ALA A 273 6.00 0.60 2.11
C ALA A 273 4.88 1.04 1.16
N ASP A 274 3.83 1.59 1.76
CA ASP A 274 2.83 2.41 1.10
C ASP A 274 2.95 3.87 1.56
N VAL A 275 2.49 4.79 0.72
CA VAL A 275 2.47 6.22 1.02
C VAL A 275 1.10 6.81 0.75
N VAL A 276 0.51 7.40 1.78
CA VAL A 276 -0.76 8.13 1.70
C VAL A 276 -0.48 9.62 1.77
N VAL A 277 -0.73 10.33 0.67
CA VAL A 277 -0.74 11.79 0.66
C VAL A 277 -2.15 12.27 1.04
N ASN A 278 -2.27 12.93 2.19
CA ASN A 278 -3.55 13.38 2.71
C ASN A 278 -3.43 14.81 3.27
N ASN A 279 -4.28 15.71 2.77
CA ASN A 279 -4.34 17.11 3.20
C ASN A 279 -2.96 17.82 3.19
N GLY A 280 -2.19 17.61 2.13
CA GLY A 280 -0.87 18.23 1.93
C GLY A 280 0.28 17.59 2.72
N ARG A 281 0.02 16.57 3.54
CA ARG A 281 1.00 15.77 4.28
C ARG A 281 1.18 14.41 3.60
N ALA A 282 2.33 13.77 3.79
CA ALA A 282 2.60 12.44 3.27
C ALA A 282 2.93 11.49 4.44
N PHE A 283 2.24 10.36 4.51
CA PHE A 283 2.40 9.37 5.57
C PHE A 283 2.89 8.06 4.97
N ILE A 284 3.95 7.50 5.54
CA ILE A 284 4.53 6.24 5.09
C ILE A 284 4.16 5.11 6.05
N TYR A 285 3.50 4.09 5.51
CA TYR A 285 3.22 2.83 6.19
C TYR A 285 4.26 1.81 5.75
N TYR A 286 4.98 1.21 6.68
CA TYR A 286 6.05 0.26 6.36
C TYR A 286 6.04 -0.89 7.36
N PHE A 287 6.55 -2.05 6.96
CA PHE A 287 6.71 -3.17 7.90
C PHE A 287 8.13 -3.24 8.44
N THR A 288 8.26 -3.85 9.61
CA THR A 288 9.53 -4.24 10.22
C THR A 288 9.49 -5.72 10.58
N HIS A 289 10.67 -6.35 10.70
CA HIS A 289 10.83 -7.65 11.34
C HIS A 289 11.57 -7.47 12.67
N PRO A 290 10.87 -7.23 13.78
CA PRO A 290 11.49 -6.73 15.00
C PRO A 290 12.57 -7.64 15.57
N GLY A 291 12.41 -8.96 15.42
CA GLY A 291 13.42 -9.93 15.87
C GLY A 291 14.64 -10.06 14.95
N ARG A 292 14.67 -9.45 13.76
CA ARG A 292 15.84 -9.44 12.86
C ARG A 292 16.89 -8.42 13.28
N THR A 293 17.41 -8.61 14.48
CA THR A 293 18.51 -7.83 15.05
C THR A 293 19.87 -8.34 14.56
N PRO A 294 20.97 -7.58 14.74
CA PRO A 294 22.31 -8.09 14.50
C PRO A 294 22.64 -9.38 15.27
N ALA A 295 22.08 -9.55 16.48
CA ALA A 295 22.29 -10.73 17.33
C ALA A 295 21.58 -11.99 16.81
N ASN A 296 20.46 -11.82 16.09
CA ASN A 296 19.66 -12.94 15.56
C ASN A 296 19.93 -13.21 14.06
N LYS A 297 21.06 -12.72 13.54
CA LYS A 297 21.37 -12.86 12.11
C LYS A 297 21.42 -14.33 11.70
N GLY A 298 20.62 -14.69 10.71
CA GLY A 298 20.55 -16.05 10.17
C GLY A 298 19.69 -17.03 10.98
N ILE A 299 19.12 -16.60 12.12
CA ILE A 299 18.16 -17.40 12.86
C ILE A 299 16.81 -17.34 12.16
N ASP A 300 16.20 -18.49 11.92
CA ASP A 300 14.87 -18.60 11.32
C ASP A 300 13.89 -19.22 12.34
N ASN A 301 13.10 -18.36 12.98
CA ASN A 301 12.09 -18.75 13.97
C ASN A 301 10.95 -17.72 14.00
N TYR A 302 9.95 -17.95 14.84
CA TYR A 302 8.83 -17.01 15.00
C TYR A 302 9.27 -15.55 15.21
N GLU A 303 10.25 -15.28 16.08
CA GLU A 303 10.69 -13.92 16.39
C GLU A 303 11.34 -13.22 15.19
N THR A 304 12.11 -13.94 14.36
CA THR A 304 12.74 -13.37 13.16
C THR A 304 11.82 -13.34 11.94
N ARG A 305 10.69 -14.06 11.99
CA ARG A 305 9.64 -14.10 10.97
C ARG A 305 8.54 -13.07 11.21
N ARG A 306 8.15 -12.83 12.47
CA ARG A 306 7.05 -11.92 12.79
C ARG A 306 7.29 -10.54 12.23
N SER A 307 6.22 -9.86 11.85
CA SER A 307 6.28 -8.50 11.36
C SER A 307 5.11 -7.66 11.83
N SER A 308 5.40 -6.37 12.01
CA SER A 308 4.45 -5.36 12.43
C SER A 308 4.48 -4.20 11.46
N LEU A 309 3.35 -3.53 11.28
CA LEU A 309 3.28 -2.30 10.50
C LEU A 309 3.52 -1.11 11.41
N GLN A 310 4.29 -0.16 10.89
CA GLN A 310 4.66 1.11 11.49
C GLN A 310 4.13 2.25 10.62
N LEU A 311 4.00 3.44 11.22
CA LEU A 311 3.55 4.64 10.51
C LEU A 311 4.38 5.84 10.94
N ALA A 312 4.90 6.56 9.95
CA ALA A 312 5.63 7.81 10.14
C ALA A 312 5.15 8.88 9.15
N GLU A 313 5.49 10.14 9.42
CA GLU A 313 5.28 11.23 8.48
C GLU A 313 6.57 11.48 7.69
N LEU A 314 6.42 11.62 6.38
CA LEU A 314 7.48 12.09 5.50
C LEU A 314 7.56 13.61 5.60
N GLU A 315 8.77 14.12 5.72
CA GLU A 315 9.05 15.55 5.68
C GLU A 315 9.80 15.91 4.39
N TYR A 316 9.65 17.14 3.93
CA TYR A 316 10.31 17.63 2.72
C TYR A 316 11.14 18.87 3.04
N HIS A 317 12.45 18.77 2.84
CA HIS A 317 13.41 19.82 3.14
C HIS A 317 14.36 19.98 1.96
N HIS A 318 14.42 21.18 1.38
CA HIS A 318 15.41 21.53 0.34
C HIS A 318 15.53 20.56 -0.85
N GLY A 319 14.43 19.93 -1.30
CA GLY A 319 14.46 18.99 -2.42
C GLY A 319 14.62 17.53 -2.03
N GLU A 320 14.66 17.22 -0.73
CA GLU A 320 14.84 15.86 -0.21
C GLU A 320 13.67 15.45 0.69
N ILE A 321 13.31 14.17 0.64
CA ILE A 321 12.40 13.55 1.59
C ILE A 321 13.21 12.96 2.74
N THR A 322 12.81 13.30 3.96
CA THR A 322 13.32 12.70 5.20
C THR A 322 12.18 12.03 5.98
N CYS A 323 12.53 11.18 6.93
CA CYS A 323 11.57 10.49 7.78
C CYS A 323 12.13 10.35 9.20
N ASP A 324 11.73 11.25 10.10
CA ASP A 324 11.95 11.06 11.53
C ASP A 324 10.82 10.19 12.09
N ARG A 325 11.06 8.87 12.07
CA ARG A 325 10.06 7.91 12.55
C ARG A 325 9.82 8.00 14.05
N ASP A 326 10.72 8.56 14.85
CA ASP A 326 10.56 8.63 16.31
C ASP A 326 9.74 9.85 16.76
N LYS A 327 9.46 10.78 15.84
CA LYS A 327 8.61 11.93 16.10
C LYS A 327 7.19 11.50 16.47
N PRO A 328 6.60 12.02 17.58
CA PRO A 328 5.21 11.77 17.91
C PRO A 328 4.28 12.21 16.78
N LEU A 329 3.53 11.25 16.25
CA LEU A 329 2.65 11.48 15.11
C LEU A 329 1.18 11.55 15.53
N LYS A 330 0.49 12.61 15.10
CA LYS A 330 -0.98 12.70 15.16
C LYS A 330 -1.57 12.82 13.76
N ILE A 331 -2.58 12.00 13.47
CA ILE A 331 -3.28 12.01 12.18
C ILE A 331 -4.79 11.96 12.35
N ALA A 332 -5.48 12.46 11.32
CA ALA A 332 -6.88 12.19 11.02
C ALA A 332 -6.98 12.15 9.50
N LEU A 333 -7.07 10.95 8.92
CA LEU A 333 -7.12 10.79 7.47
C LEU A 333 -8.48 11.25 6.93
N LYS A 334 -8.47 12.18 5.96
CA LYS A 334 -9.67 12.71 5.29
C LYS A 334 -10.01 11.90 4.04
N HIS A 335 -11.30 11.72 3.77
CA HIS A 335 -11.83 10.92 2.66
C HIS A 335 -12.78 11.70 1.75
#